data_AF-A0A946UUG3-F1
#
_entry.id   AF-A0A946UUG3-F1
#
_cell.length_a   1.000
_cell.length_b   1.000
_cell.length_c   1.000
_cell.angle_alpha   90.00
_cell.angle_beta   90.00
_cell.angle_gamma   90.00
#
_symmetry.space_group_name_H-M   'P 1'
#
loop_
_entity.id
_entity.type
_entity.pdbx_description
1 polymer ?
#
loop_
_entity_poly.entity_id
_entity_poly.type
_entity_poly.pdbx_seq_one_letter_code
_entity_poly.pdbx_strand_id
1 'polypeptide(L)'
;GRSLYVRYQCWQCHGYEGQGGAAPRVATSQYPFEAFARFVRYPNEMPAYTQELLSDEQLLEIFNFLASIPLPPDIDDIPALRDNT
;
A
#
# COMPACT_ATOMS: atom_id res chain seq x y z
N GLY A 1 7.95 -0.36 9.44
CA GLY A 1 7.06 -0.25 8.25
C GLY A 1 7.19 -1.41 7.27
N ARG A 2 8.16 -1.39 6.35
CA ARG A 2 8.29 -2.41 5.28
C ARG A 2 8.37 -3.85 5.78
N SER A 3 9.12 -4.11 6.84
CA SER A 3 9.23 -5.45 7.44
C SER A 3 7.88 -5.97 7.97
N LEU A 4 7.05 -5.10 8.55
CA LEU A 4 5.71 -5.43 9.02
C LEU A 4 4.79 -5.69 7.82
N TYR A 5 4.82 -4.84 6.80
CA TYR A 5 4.08 -5.03 5.55
C TYR A 5 4.38 -6.39 4.89
N VAL A 6 5.64 -6.83 4.94
CA VAL A 6 6.04 -8.17 4.48
C VAL A 6 5.58 -9.27 5.42
N ARG A 7 5.81 -9.12 6.74
CA ARG A 7 5.44 -10.09 7.78
C ARG A 7 3.95 -10.40 7.78
N TYR A 8 3.11 -9.38 7.63
CA TYR A 8 1.66 -9.52 7.57
C TYR A 8 1.16 -9.86 6.16
N GLN A 9 2.06 -10.13 5.21
CA GLN A 9 1.76 -10.65 3.88
C GLN A 9 0.93 -9.70 3.00
N CYS A 10 0.88 -8.41 3.33
CA CYS A 10 0.16 -7.40 2.55
C CYS A 10 0.65 -7.35 1.09
N TRP A 11 1.95 -7.57 0.89
CA TRP A 11 2.61 -7.59 -0.41
C TRP A 11 2.07 -8.66 -1.37
N GLN A 12 1.46 -9.75 -0.88
CA GLN A 12 1.01 -10.83 -1.76
C GLN A 12 -0.03 -10.36 -2.75
N CYS A 13 -0.91 -9.45 -2.32
CA CYS A 13 -1.94 -8.88 -3.17
C CYS A 13 -1.57 -7.48 -3.68
N HIS A 14 -0.90 -6.68 -2.84
CA HIS A 14 -0.62 -5.27 -3.12
C HIS A 14 0.78 -5.00 -3.68
N GLY A 15 1.63 -6.03 -3.84
CA GLY A 15 3.01 -5.92 -4.31
C GLY A 15 3.97 -5.40 -3.22
N TYR A 16 5.28 -5.66 -3.37
CA TYR A 16 6.29 -5.32 -2.36
C TYR A 16 6.44 -3.83 -2.08
N GLU A 17 6.15 -2.99 -3.07
CA GLU A 17 6.20 -1.54 -2.97
C GLU A 17 4.80 -0.93 -2.90
N GLY A 18 3.76 -1.74 -2.61
CA GLY A 18 2.38 -1.28 -2.59
C GLY A 18 1.86 -0.82 -3.95
N GLN A 19 2.53 -1.18 -5.06
CA GLN A 19 2.20 -0.71 -6.40
C GLN A 19 0.88 -1.27 -6.95
N GLY A 20 0.33 -2.29 -6.29
CA GLY A 20 -0.84 -3.03 -6.73
C GLY A 20 -0.48 -4.29 -7.52
N GLY A 21 -1.50 -5.05 -7.89
CA GLY A 21 -1.40 -6.32 -8.60
C GLY A 21 -2.73 -7.04 -8.55
N ALA A 22 -2.82 -8.12 -7.77
CA ALA A 22 -4.08 -8.80 -7.50
C ALA A 22 -5.06 -7.94 -6.69
N ALA A 23 -4.56 -6.96 -5.94
CA ALA A 23 -5.34 -5.92 -5.27
C ALA A 23 -4.87 -4.52 -5.70
N PRO A 24 -5.67 -3.46 -5.46
CA PRO A 24 -5.33 -2.10 -5.86
C PRO A 24 -4.01 -1.59 -5.28
N ARG A 25 -3.47 -0.55 -5.92
CA ARG A 25 -2.32 0.20 -5.37
C ARG A 25 -2.66 0.81 -4.01
N VAL A 26 -1.73 0.71 -3.07
CA VAL A 26 -1.81 1.28 -1.72
C VAL A 26 -0.64 2.19 -1.37
N ALA A 27 0.46 2.14 -2.13
CA ALA A 27 1.52 3.13 -2.05
C ALA A 27 1.01 4.52 -2.47
N THR A 28 1.64 5.56 -1.93
CA THR A 28 1.25 6.97 -2.14
C THR A 28 -0.21 7.25 -1.74
N SER A 29 -0.70 6.49 -0.75
CA SER A 29 -2.05 6.66 -0.19
C SER A 29 -2.27 8.13 0.17
N GLN A 30 -3.30 8.74 -0.42
CA GLN A 30 -3.74 10.10 -0.11
C GLN A 30 -4.74 10.15 1.05
N TYR A 31 -5.08 8.98 1.60
CA TYR A 31 -6.04 8.88 2.69
C TYR A 31 -5.39 9.19 4.04
N PRO A 32 -6.10 9.87 4.95
CA PRO A 32 -5.64 10.01 6.33
C PRO A 32 -5.54 8.63 7.01
N PHE A 33 -4.66 8.54 8.01
CA PHE A 33 -4.35 7.28 8.70
C PHE A 33 -5.60 6.61 9.25
N GLU A 34 -6.56 7.37 9.79
CA GLU A 34 -7.80 6.84 10.38
C GLU A 34 -8.67 6.13 9.34
N ALA A 35 -8.73 6.65 8.11
CA ALA A 35 -9.47 6.03 7.02
C ALA A 35 -8.77 4.74 6.55
N PHE A 36 -7.44 4.79 6.42
CA PHE A 36 -6.62 3.61 6.13
C PHE A 36 -6.81 2.52 7.19
N ALA A 37 -6.70 2.89 8.48
CA ALA A 37 -6.85 1.97 9.58
C ALA A 37 -8.24 1.33 9.58
N ARG A 38 -9.30 2.13 9.42
CA ARG A 38 -10.67 1.61 9.32
C ARG A 38 -10.82 0.57 8.22
N PHE A 39 -10.23 0.80 7.04
CA PHE A 39 -10.31 -0.14 5.93
C PHE A 39 -9.56 -1.45 6.22
N VAL A 40 -8.40 -1.38 6.87
CA VAL A 40 -7.62 -2.58 7.27
C VAL A 40 -8.34 -3.38 8.37
N ARG A 41 -9.09 -2.71 9.25
CA ARG A 41 -9.89 -3.37 10.30
C ARG A 41 -11.19 -3.97 9.76
N TYR A 42 -11.85 -3.31 8.82
CA TYR A 42 -13.17 -3.70 8.29
C TYR A 42 -13.21 -3.77 6.76
N PRO A 43 -12.39 -4.64 6.14
CA PRO A 43 -12.37 -4.81 4.69
C PRO A 43 -13.51 -5.69 4.18
N ASN A 44 -13.70 -5.70 2.85
CA ASN A 44 -14.59 -6.64 2.16
C ASN A 44 -13.82 -7.85 1.60
N GLU A 45 -12.98 -7.64 0.58
CA GLU A 45 -12.24 -8.72 -0.12
C GLU A 45 -10.82 -8.97 0.45
N MET A 46 -10.32 -8.05 1.28
CA MET A 46 -9.02 -8.20 1.96
C MET A 46 -9.23 -8.89 3.32
N PRO A 47 -8.27 -9.69 3.83
CA PRO A 47 -8.34 -10.19 5.20
C PRO A 47 -8.40 -9.05 6.22
N ALA A 48 -9.27 -9.19 7.23
CA ALA A 48 -9.34 -8.24 8.33
C ALA A 48 -8.15 -8.43 9.28
N TYR A 49 -7.45 -7.35 9.60
CA TYR A 49 -6.39 -7.35 10.62
C TYR A 49 -6.90 -6.63 11.86
N THR A 50 -7.16 -7.34 12.95
CA THR A 50 -7.64 -6.73 14.20
C THR A 50 -6.53 -6.03 14.97
N GLN A 51 -6.89 -5.23 15.98
CA GLN A 51 -5.93 -4.51 16.81
C GLN A 51 -5.03 -5.47 17.62
N GLU A 52 -5.54 -6.65 17.99
CA GLU A 52 -4.80 -7.71 18.67
C GLU A 52 -3.75 -8.35 17.77
N LEU A 53 -4.03 -8.51 16.47
CA LEU A 53 -3.10 -9.10 15.51
C LEU A 53 -2.02 -8.12 15.04
N LEU A 54 -2.42 -6.87 14.82
CA LEU A 54 -1.58 -5.79 14.29
C LEU A 54 -1.96 -4.50 15.02
N SER A 55 -1.11 -4.02 15.93
CA SER A 55 -1.42 -2.83 16.72
C SER A 55 -1.51 -1.56 15.87
N ASP A 56 -2.12 -0.50 16.39
CA ASP A 56 -2.22 0.77 15.64
C ASP A 56 -0.85 1.41 15.39
N GLU A 57 0.09 1.24 16.31
CA GLU A 57 1.48 1.71 16.14
C GLU A 57 2.17 0.98 14.97
N GLN A 58 2.03 -0.33 14.91
CA GLN A 58 2.55 -1.14 13.80
C GLN A 58 1.84 -0.82 12.48
N LEU A 59 0.53 -0.57 12.51
CA LEU A 59 -0.24 -0.19 11.34
C LEU A 59 0.18 1.20 10.83
N LEU A 60 0.46 2.14 11.74
CA LEU A 60 0.99 3.46 11.40
C LEU A 60 2.38 3.37 10.77
N GLU A 61 3.24 2.47 11.26
CA GLU A 61 4.52 2.19 10.60
C GLU A 61 4.36 1.66 9.17
N ILE A 62 3.38 0.78 8.93
CA ILE A 62 3.07 0.29 7.58
C ILE A 62 2.57 1.45 6.71
N PHE A 63 1.65 2.26 7.23
CA PHE A 63 1.11 3.43 6.56
C PHE A 63 2.23 4.42 6.15
N ASN A 64 3.13 4.75 7.08
CA ASN A 64 4.26 5.64 6.81
C ASN A 64 5.23 5.06 5.77
N PHE A 65 5.44 3.75 5.77
CA PHE A 65 6.19 3.08 4.70
C PHE A 65 5.51 3.27 3.34
N LEU A 66 4.22 2.99 3.22
CA LEU A 66 3.47 3.14 1.96
C LEU A 66 3.42 4.59 1.47
N ALA A 67 3.33 5.56 2.40
CA ALA A 67 3.38 6.98 2.09
C ALA A 67 4.78 7.46 1.64
N SER A 68 5.84 6.75 2.03
CA SER A 68 7.22 7.09 1.65
C SER A 68 7.63 6.63 0.25
N ILE A 69 6.85 5.76 -0.38
CA ILE A 69 7.11 5.28 -1.75
C ILE A 69 6.90 6.46 -2.72
N PRO A 70 7.84 6.74 -3.64
CA PRO A 70 7.68 7.83 -4.60
C PRO A 70 6.55 7.53 -5.59
N LEU A 71 5.89 8.59 -6.05
CA LEU A 71 4.95 8.50 -7.17
C LEU A 71 5.68 7.95 -8.41
N PRO A 72 5.00 7.16 -9.25
CA PRO A 72 5.58 6.80 -10.54
C PRO A 72 5.82 8.10 -11.36
N PRO A 73 6.87 8.12 -12.19
CA PRO A 73 7.07 9.22 -13.11
C PRO A 73 5.89 9.37 -14.07
N ASP A 74 5.69 10.58 -14.60
CA ASP A 74 4.71 10.81 -15.65
C ASP A 74 5.07 9.97 -16.89
N ILE A 75 4.06 9.55 -17.66
CA ILE A 75 4.30 8.76 -18.87
C ILE A 75 5.16 9.53 -19.88
N ASP A 76 4.97 10.85 -19.95
CA ASP A 76 5.74 11.73 -20.84
C ASP A 76 7.22 11.77 -20.45
N ASP A 77 7.54 11.56 -19.17
CA ASP A 77 8.91 11.56 -18.64
C ASP A 77 9.64 10.23 -18.86
N ILE A 78 9.00 9.22 -19.48
CA ILE A 78 9.60 7.90 -19.73
C ILE A 78 9.84 7.73 -21.25
N PRO A 79 11.05 8.03 -21.77
CA PRO A 79 11.33 7.98 -23.20
C PRO A 79 10.98 6.66 -23.89
N ALA A 80 11.15 5.54 -23.18
CA ALA A 80 10.86 4.20 -23.71
C ALA A 80 9.36 3.93 -23.95
N LEU A 81 8.46 4.76 -23.44
CA LEU A 81 7.01 4.63 -23.58
C LEU A 81 6.40 5.62 -24.57
N ARG A 82 7.21 6.46 -25.22
CA ARG A 82 6.74 7.57 -26.07
C ARG A 82 6.35 7.16 -27.50
N ASP A 83 6.62 5.92 -27.91
CA ASP A 83 6.37 5.46 -29.29
C ASP A 83 5.36 4.30 -29.34
N ASN A 84 4.13 4.61 -29.80
CA ASN A 84 3.13 3.66 -30.29
C ASN A 84 2.14 4.35 -31.25
N THR A 85 2.66 5.14 -32.20
CA THR A 85 1.92 5.61 -33.39
C THR A 85 2.49 5.01 -34.66
#